data_AF-G2JAC1-F1
#
_entry.id   AF-G2JAC1-F1
#
_cell.length_a   1.000
_cell.length_b   1.000
_cell.length_c   1.000
_cell.angle_alpha   90.00
_cell.angle_beta   90.00
_cell.angle_gamma   90.00
#
_symmetry.space_group_name_H-M   'P 1'
#
loop_
_entity.id
_entity.type
_entity.pdbx_description
1 polymer ?
#
loop_
_entity_poly.entity_id
_entity_poly.type
_entity_poly.pdbx_seq_one_letter_code
_entity_poly.pdbx_strand_id
1 'polypeptide(L)'
;MKSHIIQLVLRRLRANALGMVSVFLMFPNVFAGPVKTGYLEGGAGAPPEAISGVCFASPAATGFTDRNGAFQYAEDVPVQFSIGNVELGVVRGAPEISPFFARYPPRVYRRFN
;
A
#
# COMPACT_ATOMS: atom_id res chain seq x y z
N MET A 1 39.37 20.42 -25.20
CA MET A 1 38.13 19.89 -25.82
C MET A 1 37.90 18.42 -25.48
N LYS A 2 37.55 18.09 -24.23
CA LYS A 2 37.12 16.72 -23.82
C LYS A 2 36.51 16.80 -22.41
N SER A 3 35.32 17.38 -22.28
CA SER A 3 34.54 17.24 -21.02
C SER A 3 33.08 17.68 -21.13
N HIS A 4 32.36 17.30 -22.20
CA HIS A 4 30.93 17.62 -22.33
C HIS A 4 30.00 16.41 -22.43
N ILE A 5 30.54 15.18 -22.43
CA ILE A 5 29.72 13.96 -22.55
C ILE A 5 29.39 13.35 -21.17
N ILE A 6 30.21 13.56 -20.15
CA ILE A 6 30.00 12.95 -18.81
C ILE A 6 28.91 13.66 -18.00
N GLN A 7 28.57 14.92 -18.32
CA GLN A 7 27.51 15.67 -17.64
C GLN A 7 26.09 15.27 -18.08
N LEU A 8 25.93 14.53 -19.19
CA LEU A 8 24.62 14.19 -19.72
C LEU A 8 24.02 12.92 -19.09
N VAL A 9 24.85 12.03 -18.53
CA VAL A 9 24.37 10.78 -17.89
C VAL A 9 24.00 11.00 -16.42
N LEU A 10 24.66 11.92 -15.72
CA LEU A 10 24.38 12.20 -14.30
C LEU A 10 23.14 13.07 -14.04
N ARG A 11 22.57 13.71 -15.07
CA ARG A 11 21.33 14.50 -14.93
C ARG A 11 20.04 13.68 -15.10
N ARG A 12 20.11 12.45 -15.60
CA ARG A 12 18.95 11.54 -15.68
C ARG A 12 18.64 10.77 -14.39
N LEU A 13 19.40 11.01 -13.31
CA LEU A 13 19.13 10.44 -11.98
C LEU A 13 18.37 11.39 -11.02
N ARG A 14 17.99 12.59 -11.48
CA ARG A 14 17.30 13.60 -10.63
C ARG A 14 15.87 13.94 -11.05
N ALA A 15 15.24 13.15 -11.92
CA ALA A 15 13.93 13.49 -12.48
C ALA A 15 12.74 12.59 -12.06
N ASN A 16 12.92 11.61 -11.16
CA ASN A 16 11.82 10.73 -10.71
C ASN A 16 11.65 10.71 -9.18
N ALA A 17 11.91 11.83 -8.50
CA ALA A 17 11.69 11.97 -7.05
C ALA A 17 10.63 13.04 -6.70
N LEU A 18 9.90 13.56 -7.70
CA LEU A 18 8.97 14.69 -7.53
C LEU A 18 7.55 14.42 -8.04
N GLY A 19 7.19 13.15 -8.26
CA GLY A 19 5.87 12.74 -8.78
C GLY A 19 4.90 12.18 -7.75
N MET A 20 5.26 12.16 -6.46
CA MET A 20 4.35 11.80 -5.37
C MET A 20 4.57 12.78 -4.23
N VAL A 21 4.12 14.02 -4.43
CA VAL A 21 3.78 14.88 -3.29
C VAL A 21 2.57 14.22 -2.64
N SER A 22 2.89 13.30 -1.73
CA SER A 22 1.95 12.57 -0.91
C SER A 22 0.98 13.55 -0.27
N VAL A 23 -0.30 13.48 -0.65
CA VAL A 23 -1.40 14.32 -0.17
C VAL A 23 -1.60 14.21 1.36
N PHE A 24 -0.81 13.38 2.05
CA PHE A 24 -0.88 13.15 3.49
C PHE A 24 0.08 13.96 4.37
N LEU A 25 0.97 14.80 3.83
CA LEU A 25 2.02 15.48 4.62
C LEU A 25 1.60 16.76 5.39
N MET A 26 0.32 17.02 5.65
CA MET A 26 -0.11 18.21 6.42
C MET A 26 -1.17 17.99 7.50
N PHE A 27 -1.33 16.78 8.03
CA PHE A 27 -2.16 16.58 9.22
C PHE A 27 -1.33 16.00 10.37
N PRO A 28 -1.26 16.66 11.54
CA PRO A 28 -0.68 16.05 12.71
C PRO A 28 -1.48 14.77 13.03
N ASN A 29 -0.74 13.72 13.39
CA ASN A 29 -1.12 12.33 13.71
C ASN A 29 -2.21 12.14 14.81
N VAL A 30 -3.13 13.08 15.01
CA VAL A 30 -4.01 13.14 16.19
C VAL A 30 -5.29 12.29 16.04
N PHE A 31 -5.60 11.78 14.85
CA PHE A 31 -6.83 11.02 14.59
C PHE A 31 -6.65 9.52 14.35
N ALA A 32 -5.41 9.00 14.40
CA ALA A 32 -5.20 7.57 14.34
C ALA A 32 -5.50 6.95 15.71
N GLY A 33 -6.54 6.12 15.79
CA GLY A 33 -6.71 5.19 16.91
C GLY A 33 -5.48 4.28 17.11
N PRO A 34 -5.50 3.35 18.07
CA PRO A 34 -4.37 2.45 18.30
C PRO A 34 -3.96 1.74 17.00
N VAL A 35 -2.66 1.76 16.70
CA VAL A 35 -2.11 1.08 15.52
C VAL A 35 -2.20 -0.43 15.73
N LYS A 36 -2.77 -1.11 14.73
CA LYS A 36 -2.97 -2.56 14.65
C LYS A 36 -2.24 -3.12 13.43
N THR A 37 -2.06 -4.44 13.42
CA THR A 37 -1.55 -5.18 12.27
C THR A 37 -2.70 -5.81 11.50
N GLY A 38 -2.74 -5.62 10.19
CA GLY A 38 -3.68 -6.27 9.27
C GLY A 38 -2.93 -7.02 8.17
N TYR A 39 -3.65 -7.79 7.37
CA TYR A 39 -3.09 -8.61 6.30
C TYR A 39 -3.74 -8.28 4.97
N LEU A 40 -2.90 -7.98 3.98
CA LEU A 40 -3.30 -7.79 2.60
C LEU A 40 -3.18 -9.12 1.86
N GLU A 41 -4.32 -9.67 1.45
CA GLU A 41 -4.42 -10.98 0.82
C GLU A 41 -5.08 -10.88 -0.55
N GLY A 42 -4.86 -11.86 -1.43
CA GLY A 42 -5.56 -11.92 -2.69
C GLY A 42 -5.20 -13.10 -3.58
N GLY A 43 -5.68 -13.07 -4.82
CA GLY A 43 -5.63 -14.20 -5.75
C GLY A 43 -7.01 -14.82 -5.98
N ALA A 44 -7.14 -15.58 -7.07
CA ALA A 44 -8.37 -16.27 -7.46
C ALA A 44 -8.48 -17.70 -6.90
N GLY A 45 -7.45 -18.15 -6.18
CA GLY A 45 -7.38 -19.48 -5.56
C GLY A 45 -7.91 -19.49 -4.13
N ALA A 46 -8.30 -20.69 -3.67
CA ALA A 46 -8.55 -20.94 -2.26
C ALA A 46 -7.35 -21.69 -1.67
N PRO A 47 -6.75 -21.23 -0.55
CA PRO A 47 -7.00 -19.95 0.15
C PRO A 47 -6.40 -18.74 -0.59
N PRO A 48 -6.85 -17.51 -0.29
CA PRO A 48 -6.16 -16.31 -0.75
C PRO A 48 -4.72 -16.27 -0.21
N GLU A 49 -3.81 -15.72 -1.01
CA GLU A 49 -2.38 -15.65 -0.69
C GLU A 49 -1.99 -14.24 -0.23
N ALA A 50 -0.98 -14.17 0.64
CA ALA A 50 -0.41 -12.92 1.09
C ALA A 50 0.16 -12.10 -0.08
N ILE A 51 -0.15 -10.80 -0.14
CA ILE A 51 0.40 -9.89 -1.14
C ILE A 51 1.53 -9.06 -0.51
N SER A 52 2.77 -9.42 -0.84
CA SER A 52 3.97 -8.73 -0.36
C SER A 52 4.40 -7.56 -1.26
N GLY A 53 5.07 -6.57 -0.68
CA GLY A 53 5.68 -5.47 -1.43
C GLY A 53 4.72 -4.38 -1.90
N VAL A 54 3.49 -4.36 -1.39
CA VAL A 54 2.51 -3.31 -1.71
C VAL A 54 2.75 -2.11 -0.80
N CYS A 55 2.91 -0.93 -1.39
CA CYS A 55 3.02 0.31 -0.65
C CYS A 55 1.68 0.66 -0.02
N PHE A 56 1.68 0.98 1.28
CA PHE A 56 0.51 1.47 2.01
C PHE A 56 0.79 2.84 2.62
N ALA A 57 -0.23 3.70 2.63
CA ALA A 57 -0.18 5.00 3.27
C ALA A 57 -1.49 5.35 3.96
N SER A 58 -1.39 5.87 5.18
CA SER A 58 -2.51 6.36 5.98
C SER A 58 -2.01 7.45 6.94
N PRO A 59 -2.90 8.21 7.61
CA PRO A 59 -2.54 9.05 8.74
C PRO A 59 -1.82 8.32 9.87
N ALA A 60 -2.03 7.01 10.02
CA ALA A 60 -1.52 6.23 11.15
C ALA A 60 -0.12 5.65 10.88
N ALA A 61 0.13 5.23 9.64
CA ALA A 61 1.35 4.54 9.25
C ALA A 61 1.53 4.56 7.72
N THR A 62 2.78 4.44 7.29
CA THR A 62 3.18 4.27 5.89
C THR A 62 4.25 3.18 5.80
N GLY A 63 4.31 2.45 4.69
CA GLY A 63 5.31 1.38 4.52
C GLY A 63 5.00 0.44 3.36
N PHE A 64 5.54 -0.76 3.43
CA PHE A 64 5.28 -1.85 2.48
C PHE A 64 4.77 -3.08 3.21
N THR A 65 3.88 -3.85 2.59
CA THR A 65 3.46 -5.13 3.12
C THR A 65 4.64 -6.11 3.17
N ASP A 66 4.76 -6.85 4.27
CA ASP A 66 5.85 -7.83 4.44
C ASP A 66 5.60 -9.11 3.63
N ARG A 67 6.45 -10.15 3.83
CA ARG A 67 6.32 -11.44 3.13
C ARG A 67 5.01 -12.18 3.44
N ASN A 68 4.37 -11.86 4.57
CA ASN A 68 3.11 -12.42 5.01
C ASN A 68 1.93 -11.50 4.65
N GLY A 69 2.17 -10.41 3.91
CA GLY A 69 1.14 -9.42 3.58
C GLY A 69 0.82 -8.46 4.73
N ALA A 70 1.60 -8.46 5.81
CA ALA A 70 1.29 -7.67 7.00
C ALA A 70 1.52 -6.17 6.77
N PHE A 71 0.60 -5.33 7.24
CA PHE A 71 0.68 -3.87 7.21
C PHE A 71 0.13 -3.25 8.50
N GLN A 72 0.48 -1.99 8.76
CA GLN A 72 0.02 -1.25 9.93
C GLN A 72 -1.17 -0.34 9.57
N TYR A 73 -2.18 -0.31 10.44
CA TYR A 73 -3.37 0.53 10.25
C TYR A 73 -3.96 1.00 11.57
N ALA A 74 -4.82 2.03 11.51
CA ALA A 74 -5.77 2.34 12.59
C ALA A 74 -7.18 2.02 12.11
N GLU A 75 -8.00 1.46 13.00
CA GLU A 75 -9.37 1.03 12.67
C GLU A 75 -10.21 2.20 12.15
N ASP A 76 -11.02 1.95 11.11
CA ASP A 76 -11.83 2.94 10.40
C ASP A 76 -11.06 4.11 9.73
N VAL A 77 -9.74 4.15 9.84
CA VAL A 77 -8.90 5.14 9.16
C VAL A 77 -8.64 4.67 7.71
N PRO A 78 -8.77 5.56 6.71
CA PRO A 78 -8.49 5.18 5.32
C PRO A 78 -7.00 4.85 5.11
N VAL A 79 -6.77 3.76 4.38
CA VAL A 79 -5.47 3.27 3.94
C VAL A 79 -5.47 3.21 2.42
N GLN A 80 -4.55 3.94 1.78
CA GLN A 80 -4.29 3.89 0.35
C GLN A 80 -3.25 2.82 0.06
N PHE A 81 -3.53 1.95 -0.91
CA PHE A 81 -2.58 0.95 -1.41
C PHE A 81 -2.10 1.27 -2.83
N SER A 82 -0.83 0.98 -3.13
CA SER A 82 -0.24 1.21 -4.45
C SER A 82 0.93 0.26 -4.75
N ILE A 83 1.20 0.03 -6.04
CA ILE A 83 2.38 -0.68 -6.55
C ILE A 83 3.06 0.22 -7.57
N GLY A 84 4.26 0.72 -7.25
CA GLY A 84 4.90 1.75 -8.06
C GLY A 84 4.00 2.99 -8.18
N ASN A 85 3.64 3.36 -9.41
CA ASN A 85 2.73 4.48 -9.68
C ASN A 85 1.27 4.05 -9.90
N VAL A 86 0.94 2.79 -9.63
CA VAL A 86 -0.42 2.26 -9.80
C VAL A 86 -1.14 2.26 -8.46
N GLU A 87 -2.21 3.04 -8.36
CA GLU A 87 -3.12 3.00 -7.20
C GLU A 87 -4.03 1.78 -7.27
N LEU A 88 -4.04 0.98 -6.20
CA LEU A 88 -4.94 -0.17 -6.07
C LEU A 88 -6.29 0.24 -5.48
N GLY A 89 -6.30 1.29 -4.65
CA GLY A 89 -7.50 1.89 -4.07
C GLY A 89 -7.30 2.35 -2.62
N VAL A 90 -8.33 3.01 -2.09
CA VAL A 90 -8.46 3.40 -0.68
C VAL A 90 -9.49 2.48 -0.01
N VAL A 91 -9.14 1.95 1.14
CA VAL A 91 -10.02 1.10 1.96
C VAL A 91 -9.92 1.52 3.43
N ARG A 92 -10.94 1.24 4.23
CA ARG A 92 -10.84 1.42 5.68
C ARG A 92 -9.92 0.37 6.27
N GLY A 93 -9.07 0.77 7.21
CA GLY A 93 -8.19 -0.13 7.93
C GLY A 93 -8.97 -1.23 8.65
N ALA A 94 -8.64 -2.48 8.34
CA ALA A 94 -9.30 -3.68 8.84
C ALA A 94 -8.27 -4.83 9.02
N PRO A 95 -8.59 -5.88 9.79
CA PRO A 95 -7.68 -7.01 10.01
C PRO A 95 -7.31 -7.77 8.72
N GLU A 96 -8.25 -7.88 7.78
CA GLU A 96 -8.10 -8.56 6.50
C GLU A 96 -8.60 -7.65 5.37
N ILE A 97 -7.76 -7.44 4.36
CA ILE A 97 -8.07 -6.64 3.19
C ILE A 97 -7.72 -7.44 1.96
N SER A 98 -8.62 -7.47 0.98
CA SER A 98 -8.32 -8.01 -0.34
C SER A 98 -8.80 -7.08 -1.44
N PRO A 99 -7.93 -6.75 -2.43
CA PRO A 99 -8.29 -5.88 -3.53
C PRO A 99 -9.27 -6.56 -4.51
N PHE A 100 -9.56 -7.85 -4.34
CA PHE A 100 -10.38 -8.63 -5.27
C PHE A 100 -11.85 -8.79 -4.84
N PHE A 101 -12.22 -8.50 -3.58
CA PHE A 101 -13.61 -8.68 -3.11
C PHE A 101 -14.58 -7.61 -3.64
N ALA A 102 -14.10 -6.52 -4.24
CA ALA A 102 -14.96 -5.42 -4.70
C ALA A 102 -15.91 -5.78 -5.87
N ARG A 103 -15.77 -6.95 -6.52
CA ARG A 103 -16.57 -7.32 -7.71
C ARG A 103 -17.27 -8.67 -7.66
N TYR A 104 -17.15 -9.44 -6.59
CA TYR A 104 -17.83 -10.73 -6.47
C TYR A 104 -18.63 -10.78 -5.17
N PRO A 105 -19.89 -11.29 -5.20
CA PRO A 105 -20.66 -11.46 -3.97
C PRO A 105 -19.82 -12.29 -2.98
N PRO A 106 -19.89 -11.98 -1.67
CA PRO A 106 -19.11 -12.67 -0.66
C PRO A 106 -19.39 -14.17 -0.75
N ARG A 107 -18.38 -14.94 -1.15
CA ARG A 107 -18.43 -16.39 -0.95
C ARG A 107 -18.29 -16.61 0.55
N VAL A 108 -19.38 -17.00 1.18
CA VAL A 108 -19.40 -17.40 2.59
C VAL A 108 -18.46 -18.60 2.73
N TYR A 109 -17.21 -18.35 3.10
CA TYR A 109 -16.27 -19.40 3.46
C TYR A 109 -16.64 -19.90 4.86
N ARG A 110 -17.59 -20.84 4.90
CA ARG A 110 -17.86 -21.65 6.09
C ARG A 110 -16.65 -22.57 6.28
N ARG A 111 -15.72 -22.22 7.17
CA ARG A 111 -14.73 -23.19 7.66
C ARG A 111 -15.51 -24.35 8.27
N PHE A 112 -15.38 -25.54 7.68
CA PHE A 112 -15.66 -26.78 8.41
C PHE A 112 -14.45 -27.00 9.31
N ASN A 113 -14.73 -27.11 10.62
CA ASN A 113 -13.75 -27.37 11.68
C ASN A 113 -12.95 -28.64 11.42
#